data_AF-A0A932I2U8-F1
#
_entry.id   AF-A0A932I2U8-F1
#
_cell.length_a   1.000
_cell.length_b   1.000
_cell.length_c   1.000
_cell.angle_alpha   90.00
_cell.angle_beta   90.00
_cell.angle_gamma   90.00
#
_symmetry.space_group_name_H-M   'P 1'
#
loop_
_entity.id
_entity.type
_entity.pdbx_description
1 polymer ?
#
loop_
_entity_poly.entity_id
_entity_poly.type
_entity_poly.pdbx_seq_one_letter_code
_entity_poly.pdbx_strand_id
1 'polypeptide(L)' 'MAIFVYILYSQKLKKFYTGTTTEVERRLAGHNSGVYEDPFTFRQRLISR' A
#
# COMPACT_ATOMS: atom_id res chain seq x y z
N MET A 1 10.59 0.15 -19.73
CA MET A 1 9.70 0.72 -18.70
C MET A 1 10.22 0.28 -17.34
N ALA A 2 10.53 1.21 -16.42
CA ALA A 2 11.00 0.84 -15.09
C ALA A 2 9.81 0.52 -14.16
N ILE A 3 9.98 -0.47 -13.28
CA ILE A 3 9.00 -0.82 -12.25
C ILE A 3 9.63 -0.50 -10.90
N PHE A 4 8.92 0.27 -10.09
CA PHE A 4 9.31 0.61 -8.73
C PHE A 4 8.52 -0.26 -7.74
N VAL A 5 9.23 -0.83 -6.77
CA VAL A 5 8.64 -1.49 -5.60
C VAL A 5 8.69 -0.51 -4.44
N TYR A 6 7.61 -0.41 -3.67
CA TYR A 6 7.53 0.54 -2.57
C TYR A 6 6.91 -0.05 -1.29
N ILE A 7 7.27 0.58 -0.18
CA ILE A 7 6.61 0.45 1.12
C ILE A 7 6.23 1.86 1.57
N LEU A 8 4.94 2.10 1.79
CA LEU A 8 4.40 3.38 2.26
C LEU A 8 3.79 3.22 3.64
N TYR A 9 4.09 4.14 4.55
CA TYR A 9 3.47 4.20 5.87
C TYR A 9 2.45 5.34 5.93
N SER A 10 1.20 5.01 6.23
CA SER A 10 0.17 6.02 6.49
C SER A 10 0.19 6.40 7.96
N GLN A 11 0.58 7.64 8.27
CA GLN A 11 0.55 8.18 9.63
C GLN A 11 -0.89 8.26 10.18
N LYS A 12 -1.87 8.58 9.34
CA LYS A 12 -3.29 8.68 9.70
C LYS A 12 -3.87 7.32 10.10
N LEU A 13 -3.58 6.28 9.32
CA LEU A 13 -4.16 4.95 9.51
C LEU A 13 -3.26 4.01 10.34
N LYS A 14 -2.01 4.43 10.63
CA LYS A 14 -0.96 3.62 11.25
C LYS A 14 -0.80 2.26 10.55
N LYS A 15 -0.87 2.26 9.22
CA LYS A 15 -0.82 1.07 8.35
C LYS A 15 0.30 1.18 7.33
N PHE A 16 0.91 0.04 7.03
CA PHE A 16 1.86 -0.09 5.92
C PHE A 16 1.14 -0.58 4.66
N TYR A 17 1.55 -0.04 3.52
CA TYR A 17 1.10 -0.42 2.19
C TYR A 17 2.32 -0.85 1.39
N THR A 18 2.22 -1.97 0.70
CA THR A 18 3.26 -2.47 -0.19
C THR A 18 2.70 -2.59 -1.59
N GLY A 19 3.50 -2.29 -2.60
CA GLY A 19 3.04 -2.46 -3.98
C GLY A 19 4.11 -2.12 -5.00
N THR A 20 3.68 -2.15 -6.26
CA THR A 20 4.52 -1.79 -7.41
C THR A 20 3.86 -0.69 -8.24
N THR A 21 4.65 0.16 -8.87
CA THR A 21 4.16 1.22 -9.78
C THR A 21 5.19 1.52 -10.85
N THR A 22 4.73 2.05 -11.99
CA THR A 22 5.60 2.69 -12.99
C THR A 22 5.63 4.21 -12.80
N GLU A 23 4.57 4.77 -12.21
CA GLU A 23 4.38 6.21 -11.97
C GLU A 23 4.30 6.48 -10.46
N VAL A 24 5.36 7.02 -9.86
CA VAL A 24 5.48 7.19 -8.40
C VAL A 24 4.57 8.32 -7.89
N GLU A 25 4.57 9.47 -8.55
CA GLU A 25 3.80 10.65 -8.10
C GLU A 25 2.30 10.39 -8.10
N ARG A 26 1.79 9.81 -9.19
CA ARG A 26 0.38 9.42 -9.31
C ARG A 26 -0.03 8.45 -8.20
N ARG A 27 0.85 7.49 -7.87
CA ARG A 27 0.58 6.50 -6.81
C ARG A 27 0.52 7.16 -5.43
N LEU A 28 1.46 8.05 -5.13
CA LEU A 28 1.49 8.76 -3.85
C LEU A 28 0.26 9.66 -3.68
N ALA A 29 -0.11 10.40 -4.72
CA ALA A 29 -1.31 11.25 -4.72
C ALA A 29 -2.59 10.43 -4.46
N GLY A 30 -2.74 9.27 -5.10
CA GLY A 30 -3.90 8.39 -4.89
C GLY A 30 -3.99 7.77 -3.49
N HIS A 31 -2.85 7.46 -2.86
CA HIS A 31 -2.83 7.03 -1.46
C HIS A 31 -3.24 8.15 -0.49
N ASN A 32 -2.89 9.40 -0.79
CA ASN A 32 -3.25 10.56 0.03
C ASN A 32 -4.70 11.00 -0.14
N SER A 33 -5.29 10.81 -1.33
CA SER A 33 -6.68 11.16 -1.61
C SER A 33 -7.70 10.16 -1.07
N GLY A 34 -7.25 9.00 -0.55
CA GLY A 34 -8.14 7.94 -0.06
C GLY A 34 -8.81 7.13 -1.17
N VAL A 35 -8.36 7.25 -2.42
CA VAL A 35 -8.95 6.52 -3.57
C VAL A 35 -8.75 5.00 -3.47
N TYR A 36 -7.77 4.56 -2.68
CA TYR A 36 -7.49 3.13 -2.46
C TYR A 36 -7.95 2.72 -1.05
N GLU A 37 -9.27 2.61 -0.83
CA GLU A 37 -9.85 2.19 0.46
C GLU A 37 -9.70 0.69 0.74
N ASP A 38 -9.35 -0.12 -0.27
CA ASP A 38 -9.24 -1.58 -0.15
C ASP A 38 -7.79 -2.06 -0.33
N PRO A 39 -6.98 -2.12 0.75
CA PRO A 39 -5.72 -2.83 0.70
C PRO A 39 -6.03 -4.32 0.65
N PHE A 40 -5.61 -4.98 -0.43
CA PHE A 40 -5.54 -6.44 -0.56
C PHE A 40 -4.88 -7.00 0.70
N THR A 41 -5.70 -7.38 1.68
CA THR A 41 -5.23 -7.79 2.99
C THR A 41 -4.98 -9.29 2.88
N PHE A 42 -3.73 -9.68 2.66
CA PHE A 42 -3.35 -11.08 2.88
C PHE A 42 -3.48 -11.33 4.38
N ARG A 43 -4.67 -11.73 4.84
CA ARG A 43 -4.90 -12.16 6.23
C ARG A 43 -3.97 -13.35 6.47
N GLN A 44 -2.85 -13.10 7.12
CA GLN A 44 -2.04 -14.17 7.68
C GLN A 44 -2.89 -14.81 8.78
N ARG A 45 -3.47 -15.96 8.48
CA ARG A 45 -4.21 -16.78 9.44
C ARG A 45 -3.20 -17.18 10.52
N LEU A 46 -3.25 -16.53 11.68
CA LEU A 46 -2.51 -16.97 12.85
C LEU A 46 -3.03 -18.36 13.21
N ILE A 47 -2.21 -19.38 12.99
CA ILE A 47 -2.44 -20.72 13.54
C ILE A 47 -1.96 -20.62 14.99
N SER A 48 -2.89 -20.40 15.92
CA SER A 48 -2.62 -20.54 17.34
C SER A 48 -2.27 -22.01 17.63
N ARG A 49 -1.03 -22.26 18.03
CA ARG A 49 -0.62 -23.48 18.74
C ARG A 49 -0.57 -23.18 20.22
#